data_AF-A0A522AHY8-F1
#
_entry.id   AF-A0A522AHY8-F1
#
_cell.length_a   1.000
_cell.length_b   1.000
_cell.length_c   1.000
_cell.angle_alpha   90.00
_cell.angle_beta   90.00
_cell.angle_gamma   90.00
#
_symmetry.space_group_name_H-M   'P 1'
#
loop_
_entity.id
_entity.type
_entity.pdbx_description
1 polymer ?
#
loop_
_entity_poly.entity_id
_entity_poly.type
_entity_poly.pdbx_seq_one_letter_code
_entity_poly.pdbx_strand_id
1 'polypeptide(L)'
;MKDKSSSHQHGIPGDQDSNKRRQPGWKTRLIVAALSVVAVATLMYSALADAPVLSFVPLGSNQFNIVITNAVTTTNYTLFWTPSLAEDPNYPWQVWESGVTGQTNFSVNAGEWPVGFFRVMVGGDADGDGIPEWQDAQSFNPNVGILNITIDSPVNGSTLN
;
A
#
# COMPACT_ATOMS: atom_id res chain seq x y z
N MET A 1 -54.40 52.03 -44.86
CA MET A 1 -53.96 51.72 -43.48
C MET A 1 -55.04 50.82 -42.89
N LYS A 2 -54.81 49.57 -42.46
CA LYS A 2 -53.64 48.99 -41.81
C LYS A 2 -53.64 47.47 -42.02
N ASP A 3 -52.43 46.93 -42.03
CA ASP A 3 -52.02 45.59 -42.45
C ASP A 3 -52.62 44.41 -41.67
N LYS A 4 -52.93 43.35 -42.41
CA LYS A 4 -53.11 41.98 -41.91
C LYS A 4 -51.73 41.30 -41.90
N SER A 5 -51.09 41.25 -40.74
CA SER A 5 -49.88 40.46 -40.50
C SER A 5 -50.28 39.05 -40.09
N SER A 6 -50.07 38.08 -40.99
CA SER A 6 -50.27 36.65 -40.74
C SER A 6 -48.92 36.02 -40.38
N SER A 7 -48.74 35.71 -39.10
CA SER A 7 -47.57 35.02 -38.56
C SER A 7 -47.67 33.52 -38.86
N HIS A 8 -46.88 33.04 -39.83
CA HIS A 8 -46.63 31.62 -40.03
C HIS A 8 -45.55 31.15 -39.04
N GLN A 9 -45.96 30.44 -37.99
CA GLN A 9 -45.03 29.68 -37.15
C GLN A 9 -44.66 28.38 -37.85
N HIS A 10 -43.39 28.28 -38.24
CA HIS A 10 -42.77 27.08 -38.79
C HIS A 10 -42.33 26.19 -37.62
N GLY A 11 -43.11 25.14 -37.35
CA GLY A 11 -42.79 24.16 -36.31
C GLY A 11 -41.57 23.34 -36.71
N ILE A 12 -40.50 23.42 -35.93
CA ILE A 12 -39.33 22.55 -36.05
C ILE A 12 -39.76 21.13 -35.64
N PRO A 13 -39.58 20.11 -36.50
CA PRO A 13 -39.89 18.73 -36.14
C PRO A 13 -38.99 18.30 -34.98
N GLY A 14 -39.60 17.99 -33.84
CA GLY A 14 -38.90 17.38 -32.73
C GLY A 14 -38.40 16.01 -33.14
N ASP A 15 -37.09 15.88 -33.31
CA ASP A 15 -36.39 14.62 -33.53
C ASP A 15 -36.51 13.78 -32.26
N GLN A 16 -37.58 12.99 -32.19
CA GLN A 16 -37.83 12.00 -31.14
C GLN A 16 -37.15 10.66 -31.44
N ASP A 17 -36.13 10.63 -32.30
CA ASP A 17 -35.46 9.39 -32.60
C ASP A 17 -34.39 9.04 -31.55
N SER A 18 -34.60 7.84 -31.00
CA SER A 18 -33.55 6.85 -30.82
C SER A 18 -32.72 6.85 -29.52
N ASN A 19 -33.32 7.15 -28.36
CA ASN A 19 -32.76 6.66 -27.09
C ASN A 19 -33.10 5.16 -26.85
N LYS A 20 -32.90 4.30 -27.87
CA LYS A 20 -32.92 2.85 -27.72
C LYS A 20 -31.59 2.44 -27.09
N ARG A 21 -31.51 2.54 -25.76
CA ARG A 21 -30.41 1.97 -24.98
C ARG A 21 -30.30 0.50 -25.34
N ARG A 22 -29.28 0.14 -26.13
CA ARG A 22 -29.01 -1.24 -26.53
C ARG A 22 -28.72 -2.02 -25.26
N GLN A 23 -29.71 -2.78 -24.80
CA GLN A 23 -29.55 -3.70 -23.70
C GLN A 23 -28.43 -4.67 -24.09
N PRO A 24 -27.35 -4.79 -23.29
CA PRO A 24 -26.24 -5.67 -23.61
C PRO A 24 -26.78 -7.09 -23.75
N GLY A 25 -26.44 -7.72 -24.87
CA GLY A 25 -26.90 -9.06 -25.20
C GLY A 25 -26.49 -10.07 -24.12
N TRP A 26 -27.25 -11.16 -24.01
CA TRP A 26 -27.04 -12.21 -23.00
C TRP A 26 -25.59 -12.72 -22.92
N LYS A 27 -24.87 -12.80 -24.05
CA LYS A 27 -23.44 -13.15 -24.11
C LYS A 27 -22.55 -12.14 -23.37
N THR A 28 -22.83 -10.85 -23.50
CA THR A 28 -22.11 -9.77 -22.80
C THR A 28 -22.35 -9.85 -21.29
N ARG A 29 -23.58 -10.17 -20.86
CA ARG A 29 -23.91 -10.36 -19.44
C ARG A 29 -23.18 -11.54 -18.81
N LEU A 30 -23.06 -12.66 -19.53
CA LEU A 30 -22.32 -13.84 -19.07
C LEU A 30 -20.82 -13.58 -18.92
N ILE A 31 -20.22 -12.83 -19.85
CA ILE A 31 -18.80 -12.47 -19.78
C ILE A 31 -18.52 -11.56 -18.56
N VAL A 32 -19.37 -10.56 -18.33
CA VAL A 32 -19.23 -9.66 -17.17
C VAL A 32 -19.40 -10.41 -15.84
N ALA A 33 -20.36 -11.33 -15.77
CA ALA A 33 -20.55 -12.17 -14.59
C ALA A 33 -19.35 -13.11 -14.33
N ALA A 34 -18.77 -13.69 -15.37
CA ALA A 34 -17.59 -14.55 -15.23
C ALA A 34 -16.36 -13.77 -14.73
N LEU A 35 -16.11 -12.58 -15.27
CA LEU A 35 -14.98 -11.73 -14.86
C LEU A 35 -15.09 -11.26 -13.41
N SER A 36 -16.31 -10.96 -12.95
CA SER A 36 -16.54 -10.53 -11.56
C SER A 36 -16.33 -11.67 -10.56
N VAL A 37 -16.72 -12.90 -10.90
CA VAL A 37 -16.42 -14.08 -10.05
C VAL A 37 -14.92 -14.32 -9.93
N VAL A 38 -14.17 -14.19 -11.03
CA VAL A 38 -12.70 -14.33 -11.01
C VAL A 38 -12.07 -13.27 -10.12
N ALA A 39 -12.44 -11.98 -10.28
CA ALA A 39 -11.90 -10.90 -9.46
C ALA A 39 -12.16 -11.09 -7.96
N VAL A 40 -13.37 -11.52 -7.58
CA VAL A 40 -13.72 -11.80 -6.18
C VAL A 40 -12.93 -13.00 -5.64
N ALA A 41 -12.77 -14.06 -6.43
CA ALA A 41 -11.98 -15.22 -6.03
C ALA A 41 -10.50 -14.86 -5.82
N THR A 42 -9.92 -14.00 -6.68
CA THR A 42 -8.54 -13.51 -6.53
C THR A 42 -8.38 -12.69 -5.24
N LEU A 43 -9.31 -11.78 -4.94
CA LEU A 43 -9.30 -10.98 -3.71
C LEU A 43 -9.44 -11.83 -2.44
N MET A 44 -10.30 -12.85 -2.47
CA MET A 44 -10.49 -13.75 -1.33
C MET A 44 -9.25 -14.63 -1.09
N TYR A 45 -8.59 -15.10 -2.15
CA TYR A 45 -7.38 -15.91 -2.03
C TYR A 45 -6.20 -15.11 -1.45
N SER A 46 -6.07 -13.82 -1.82
CA SER A 46 -5.05 -12.95 -1.22
C SER A 46 -5.33 -12.61 0.25
N ALA A 47 -6.60 -12.57 0.67
CA ALA A 47 -6.97 -12.33 2.07
C ALA A 47 -6.76 -13.56 2.98
N LEU A 48 -6.62 -14.76 2.40
CA LEU A 48 -6.38 -16.01 3.12
C LEU A 48 -4.90 -16.42 3.13
N ALA A 49 -4.01 -15.61 2.57
CA ALA A 49 -2.58 -15.90 2.65
C ALA A 49 -2.12 -15.78 4.11
N ASP A 50 -1.42 -16.80 4.60
CA ASP A 50 -0.79 -16.77 5.92
C ASP A 50 0.12 -15.54 6.02
N ALA A 51 0.09 -14.86 7.17
CA ALA A 51 0.98 -13.73 7.41
C ALA A 51 2.45 -14.16 7.20
N PRO A 52 3.30 -13.29 6.62
CA PRO A 52 4.71 -13.61 6.46
C PRO A 52 5.34 -13.94 7.81
N VAL A 53 6.01 -15.08 7.92
CA VAL A 53 6.71 -15.48 9.15
C VAL A 53 8.22 -15.44 8.89
N LEU A 54 8.99 -15.05 9.91
CA LEU A 54 10.44 -15.06 9.83
C LEU A 54 11.01 -16.38 10.32
N SER A 55 11.99 -16.91 9.59
CA SER A 55 12.81 -18.03 10.02
C SER A 55 14.29 -17.68 9.90
N PHE A 56 15.11 -18.28 10.76
CA PHE A 56 16.53 -17.97 10.88
C PHE A 56 17.35 -19.23 10.58
N VAL A 57 18.33 -19.09 9.70
CA VAL A 57 19.29 -20.15 9.36
C VAL A 57 20.70 -19.66 9.71
N PRO A 58 21.40 -20.29 10.66
CA PRO A 58 22.78 -19.91 10.97
C PRO A 58 23.70 -20.14 9.77
N LEU A 59 24.56 -19.17 9.46
CA LEU A 59 25.59 -19.26 8.42
C LEU A 59 27.01 -19.33 8.99
N GLY A 60 27.20 -18.89 10.24
CA GLY A 60 28.49 -18.90 10.92
C GLY A 60 28.45 -18.12 12.22
N SER A 61 29.61 -17.72 12.72
CA SER A 61 29.70 -16.85 13.90
C SER A 61 29.08 -15.48 13.58
N ASN A 62 28.01 -15.15 14.30
CA ASN A 62 27.25 -13.89 14.19
C ASN A 62 26.61 -13.64 12.81
N GLN A 63 26.59 -14.65 11.93
CA GLN A 63 25.97 -14.56 10.60
C GLN A 63 24.81 -15.53 10.48
N PHE A 64 23.70 -15.05 9.93
CA PHE A 64 22.50 -15.83 9.70
C PHE A 64 21.75 -15.32 8.47
N ASN A 65 21.06 -16.23 7.80
CA ASN A 65 20.10 -15.92 6.76
C ASN A 65 18.71 -15.81 7.39
N ILE A 66 18.07 -14.66 7.25
CA ILE A 66 16.66 -14.48 7.59
C ILE A 66 15.84 -14.82 6.35
N VAL A 67 14.91 -15.76 6.48
CA VAL A 67 14.02 -16.17 5.40
C VAL A 67 12.59 -15.79 5.77
N ILE A 68 11.94 -15.04 4.89
CA ILE A 68 10.52 -14.74 4.96
C ILE A 68 9.77 -15.94 4.36
N THR A 69 9.08 -16.70 5.20
CA THR A 69 8.17 -17.75 4.74
C THR A 69 6.82 -17.14 4.36
N ASN A 70 6.13 -17.76 3.40
CA ASN A 70 4.89 -17.22 2.81
C ASN A 70 5.06 -15.81 2.21
N ALA A 71 6.25 -15.51 1.71
CA ALA A 71 6.53 -14.23 1.07
C ALA A 71 5.78 -14.08 -0.26
N VAL A 72 5.37 -12.85 -0.56
CA VAL A 72 4.72 -12.45 -1.80
C VAL A 72 5.80 -12.02 -2.79
N THR A 73 5.88 -12.68 -3.94
CA THR A 73 6.94 -12.46 -4.93
C THR A 73 6.86 -11.13 -5.68
N THR A 74 5.72 -10.46 -5.60
CA THR A 74 5.48 -9.16 -6.26
C THR A 74 5.75 -7.96 -5.35
N THR A 75 6.27 -8.20 -4.16
CA THR A 75 6.47 -7.18 -3.12
C THR A 75 7.94 -7.11 -2.73
N ASN A 76 8.41 -5.92 -2.39
CA ASN A 76 9.68 -5.72 -1.69
C ASN A 76 9.45 -5.73 -0.17
N TYR A 77 10.46 -6.17 0.54
CA TYR A 77 10.42 -6.28 1.99
C TYR A 77 11.56 -5.46 2.59
N THR A 78 11.27 -4.72 3.66
CA THR A 78 12.29 -4.02 4.43
C THR A 78 12.48 -4.74 5.76
N LEU A 79 13.72 -5.17 5.98
CA LEU A 79 14.16 -5.81 7.22
C LEU A 79 14.55 -4.72 8.22
N PHE A 80 13.99 -4.80 9.41
CA PHE A 80 14.32 -3.92 10.53
C PHE A 80 14.93 -4.72 11.67
N TRP A 81 15.75 -4.02 12.46
CA TRP A 81 16.39 -4.57 13.64
C TRP A 81 16.31 -3.62 14.83
N THR A 82 16.32 -4.18 16.04
CA THR A 82 16.54 -3.45 17.30
C THR A 82 17.21 -4.37 18.33
N PRO A 83 18.05 -3.86 19.24
CA PRO A 83 18.58 -4.65 20.34
C PRO A 83 17.55 -4.90 21.46
N SER A 84 16.40 -4.21 21.48
CA SER A 84 15.39 -4.32 22.55
C SER A 84 13.95 -4.26 22.01
N LEU A 85 13.05 -5.11 22.52
CA LEU A 85 11.62 -5.12 22.16
C LEU A 85 10.76 -4.14 22.95
N ALA A 86 11.16 -3.76 24.16
CA ALA A 86 10.50 -2.65 24.83
C ALA A 86 10.65 -1.46 23.89
N GLU A 87 9.57 -0.72 23.62
CA GLU A 87 9.59 0.51 22.79
C GLU A 87 10.46 1.58 23.46
N ASP A 88 11.74 1.27 23.60
CA ASP A 88 12.76 2.04 24.26
C ASP A 88 13.16 3.12 23.26
N PRO A 89 12.93 4.40 23.59
CA PRO A 89 13.29 5.50 22.71
C PRO A 89 14.78 5.52 22.35
N ASN A 90 15.64 4.90 23.17
CA ASN A 90 17.07 4.80 22.92
C ASN A 90 17.44 3.73 21.88
N TYR A 91 16.54 2.77 21.64
CA TYR A 91 16.76 1.65 20.73
C TYR A 91 15.58 1.51 19.74
N PRO A 92 15.35 2.54 18.90
CA PRO A 92 14.29 2.48 17.90
C PRO A 92 14.59 1.37 16.88
N TRP A 93 13.54 0.89 16.22
CA TRP A 93 13.70 0.00 15.06
C TRP A 93 14.46 0.73 13.96
N GLN A 94 15.57 0.15 13.52
CA GLN A 94 16.40 0.67 12.44
C GLN A 94 16.24 -0.20 11.21
N VAL A 95 16.28 0.44 10.03
CA VAL A 95 16.36 -0.30 8.77
C VAL A 95 17.70 -1.01 8.72
N TRP A 96 17.66 -2.33 8.57
CA TRP A 96 18.85 -3.13 8.36
C TRP A 96 19.14 -3.26 6.86
N GLU A 97 18.13 -3.68 6.08
CA GLU A 97 18.24 -3.86 4.64
C GLU A 97 16.88 -3.64 3.97
N SER A 98 16.86 -2.99 2.81
CA SER A 98 15.69 -2.90 1.92
C SER A 98 15.90 -3.83 0.74
N GLY A 99 15.08 -4.88 0.66
CA GLY A 99 15.16 -5.86 -0.41
C GLY A 99 14.58 -5.36 -1.72
N VAL A 100 14.95 -6.00 -2.82
CA VAL A 100 14.30 -5.80 -4.12
C VAL A 100 12.96 -6.56 -4.21
N THR A 101 12.13 -6.25 -5.20
CA THR A 101 10.87 -6.96 -5.44
C THR A 101 11.09 -8.46 -5.57
N GLY A 102 10.39 -9.24 -4.74
CA GLY A 102 10.48 -10.70 -4.69
C GLY A 102 11.68 -11.25 -3.93
N GLN A 103 12.50 -10.41 -3.31
CA GLN A 103 13.54 -10.86 -2.39
C GLN A 103 12.92 -11.34 -1.07
N THR A 104 13.23 -12.58 -0.70
CA THR A 104 12.66 -13.24 0.49
C THR A 104 13.73 -13.70 1.49
N ASN A 105 15.00 -13.47 1.18
CA ASN A 105 16.15 -13.90 1.96
C ASN A 105 17.08 -12.71 2.21
N PHE A 106 17.55 -12.58 3.45
CA PHE A 106 18.41 -11.48 3.90
C PHE A 106 19.60 -12.05 4.67
N SER A 107 20.81 -11.75 4.21
CA SER A 107 22.04 -12.17 4.89
C SER A 107 22.41 -11.13 5.94
N VAL A 108 22.35 -11.51 7.21
CA VAL A 108 22.58 -10.62 8.33
C VAL A 108 23.87 -11.01 9.04
N ASN A 109 24.65 -9.99 9.38
CA ASN A 109 25.78 -10.11 10.30
C ASN A 109 25.49 -9.24 11.53
N ALA A 110 25.17 -9.87 12.67
CA ALA A 110 24.86 -9.16 13.92
C ALA A 110 26.09 -8.46 14.54
N GLY A 111 27.29 -8.65 13.98
CA GLY A 111 28.50 -7.97 14.41
C GLY A 111 28.85 -8.33 15.86
N GLU A 112 28.97 -7.31 16.71
CA GLU A 112 29.31 -7.45 18.13
C GLU A 112 28.08 -7.67 19.02
N TRP A 113 26.86 -7.52 18.49
CA TRP A 113 25.64 -7.65 19.28
C TRP A 113 25.30 -9.13 19.52
N PRO A 114 25.29 -9.61 20.77
CA PRO A 114 25.02 -11.01 21.06
C PRO A 114 23.53 -11.36 20.92
N VAL A 115 22.66 -10.35 20.96
CA VAL A 115 21.20 -10.49 20.91
C VAL A 115 20.59 -9.32 20.14
N GLY A 116 19.44 -9.59 19.54
CA GLY A 116 18.60 -8.56 18.93
C GLY A 116 17.34 -9.16 18.33
N PHE A 117 16.46 -8.27 17.89
CA PHE A 117 15.14 -8.60 17.38
C PHE A 117 15.03 -8.11 15.95
N PHE A 118 14.36 -8.90 15.12
CA PHE A 118 14.13 -8.58 13.73
C PHE A 118 12.64 -8.58 13.46
N ARG A 119 12.20 -7.66 12.61
CA ARG A 119 10.88 -7.67 12.00
C ARG A 119 11.03 -7.35 10.52
N VAL A 120 10.05 -7.76 9.75
CA VAL A 120 9.96 -7.36 8.34
C VAL A 120 8.67 -6.60 8.13
N MET A 121 8.72 -5.58 7.28
CA MET A 121 7.54 -4.88 6.81
C MET A 121 7.42 -5.08 5.30
N VAL A 122 6.18 -5.22 4.83
CA VAL A 122 5.85 -5.20 3.42
C VAL A 122 5.93 -3.76 2.94
N GLY A 123 6.65 -3.55 1.86
CA GLY A 123 6.89 -2.21 1.32
C GLY A 123 7.97 -1.47 2.10
N GLY A 124 8.51 -0.47 1.42
CA GLY A 124 9.28 0.60 2.03
C GLY A 124 9.03 1.90 1.30
N ASP A 125 7.91 1.98 0.56
CA ASP A 125 7.38 3.09 -0.24
C ASP A 125 5.88 2.76 -0.42
N ALA A 126 5.09 2.94 0.64
CA ALA A 126 3.70 2.52 0.72
C ALA A 126 2.78 3.40 -0.13
N ASP A 127 3.21 4.62 -0.49
CA ASP A 127 2.47 5.52 -1.36
C ASP A 127 2.91 5.47 -2.84
N GLY A 128 4.05 4.82 -3.13
CA GLY A 128 4.50 4.45 -4.47
C GLY A 128 5.19 5.59 -5.22
N ASP A 129 5.70 6.59 -4.53
CA ASP A 129 6.36 7.77 -5.11
C ASP A 129 7.86 7.56 -5.38
N GLY A 130 8.40 6.41 -5.00
CA GLY A 130 9.80 6.03 -5.13
C GLY A 130 10.69 6.53 -3.98
N ILE A 131 10.11 7.15 -2.95
CA ILE A 131 10.77 7.63 -1.75
C ILE A 131 10.57 6.62 -0.62
N PRO A 132 11.64 6.19 0.06
CA PRO A 132 11.48 5.28 1.16
C PRO A 132 10.60 5.86 2.30
N GLU A 133 9.78 5.05 2.97
CA GLU A 133 8.85 5.48 4.05
C GLU A 133 9.49 6.39 5.12
N TRP A 134 10.78 6.17 5.43
CA TRP A 134 11.51 6.97 6.41
C TRP A 134 11.93 8.35 5.89
N GLN A 135 11.93 8.55 4.57
CA GLN A 135 12.06 9.85 3.90
C GLN A 135 10.70 10.46 3.56
N ASP A 136 9.64 9.66 3.58
CA ASP A 136 8.31 10.04 3.14
C ASP A 136 7.51 10.80 4.21
N ALA A 137 8.17 11.63 5.02
CA ALA A 137 7.48 12.52 5.95
C ALA A 137 6.77 13.66 5.18
N GLN A 138 5.74 13.33 4.42
CA GLN A 138 4.89 14.27 3.70
C GLN A 138 3.79 14.77 4.64
N SER A 139 4.04 15.89 5.30
CA SER A 139 3.10 16.53 6.24
C SER A 139 1.72 16.89 5.66
N PHE A 140 1.56 16.83 4.32
CA PHE A 140 0.32 17.13 3.62
C PHE A 140 -0.37 15.90 2.98
N ASN A 141 0.19 14.70 3.08
CA ASN A 141 -0.40 13.48 2.52
C ASN A 141 -1.06 12.65 3.64
N PRO A 142 -2.41 12.63 3.73
CA PRO A 142 -3.10 11.93 4.82
C PRO A 142 -3.01 10.39 4.73
N ASN A 143 -2.47 9.85 3.63
CA ASN A 143 -2.28 8.40 3.45
C ASN A 143 -0.92 7.92 3.98
N VAL A 144 0.02 8.82 4.24
CA VAL A 144 1.34 8.51 4.81
C VAL A 144 1.29 8.76 6.32
N GLY A 145 1.75 7.80 7.11
CA GLY A 145 1.61 7.81 8.57
C GLY A 145 2.14 9.11 9.17
N ILE A 146 1.28 9.84 9.90
CA ILE A 146 1.66 11.07 10.59
C ILE A 146 2.81 10.78 11.54
N LEU A 147 3.89 11.56 11.43
CA LEU A 147 5.00 11.56 12.39
C LEU A 147 4.46 11.93 13.78
N ASN A 148 4.20 10.93 14.63
CA ASN A 148 3.71 11.16 15.99
C ASN A 148 4.90 11.36 16.94
N ILE A 149 5.18 12.62 17.29
CA ILE A 149 6.18 12.97 18.31
C ILE A 149 5.46 13.04 19.66
N THR A 150 5.63 12.02 20.50
CA THR A 150 5.18 12.05 21.90
C THR A 150 6.34 12.50 22.79
N ILE A 151 6.23 13.68 23.41
CA ILE A 151 7.19 14.18 24.41
C ILE A 151 6.68 13.78 25.79
N ASP A 152 7.19 12.68 26.34
CA ASP A 152 6.63 12.05 27.54
C ASP A 152 7.03 12.75 28.87
N SER A 153 7.95 13.73 28.86
CA SER A 153 7.98 14.80 29.87
C SER A 153 8.94 15.92 29.51
N PRO A 154 8.50 17.18 29.34
CA PRO A 154 9.41 18.30 29.39
C PRO A 154 9.67 18.62 30.87
N VAL A 155 10.80 18.18 31.42
CA VAL A 155 11.28 18.69 32.73
C VAL A 155 11.53 20.20 32.66
N ASN A 156 11.68 20.77 31.46
CA ASN A 156 11.54 22.19 31.17
C ASN A 156 10.94 22.35 29.77
N GLY A 157 9.84 23.09 29.65
CA GLY A 157 9.03 23.23 28.43
C GLY A 157 9.83 23.30 27.13
N SER A 158 9.48 22.45 26.16
CA SER A 158 9.99 22.55 24.79
C SER A 158 9.01 23.33 23.93
N THR A 159 9.47 24.42 23.32
CA THR A 159 8.81 25.04 22.18
C THR A 159 9.30 24.36 20.90
N LEU A 160 8.36 23.74 20.15
CA LEU A 160 8.56 23.37 18.75
C LEU A 160 8.38 24.66 17.92
N ASN A 161 9.44 25.10 17.25
CA ASN A 161 9.35 26.10 16.18
C ASN A 161 9.20 25.39 14.84
#